data_AF-A0A8S9R2J5-F1
#
_entry.id   AF-A0A8S9R2J5-F1
#
_cell.length_a   1.000
_cell.length_b   1.000
_cell.length_c   1.000
_cell.angle_alpha   90.00
_cell.angle_beta   90.00
_cell.angle_gamma   90.00
#
_symmetry.space_group_name_H-M   'P 1'
#
loop_
_entity.id
_entity.type
_entity.pdbx_description
1 polymer ?
#
loop_
_entity_poly.entity_id
_entity_poly.type
_entity_poly.pdbx_seq_one_letter_code
_entity_poly.pdbx_strand_id
1 'polypeptide(L)' 'METQNQVRRKTALHSEVEALRWAMERMLQYSTCQSFGTDCKDLIAMINEPHAWPSFAT' A
#
# COMPACT_ATOMS: atom_id res chain seq x y z
N MET A 1 -27.23 -7.73 -19.87
CA MET A 1 -26.85 -6.62 -18.96
C MET A 1 -26.57 -7.25 -17.61
N GLU A 2 -25.34 -7.67 -17.39
CA GLU A 2 -24.94 -8.34 -16.15
C GLU A 2 -24.19 -7.32 -15.30
N THR A 3 -24.86 -6.78 -14.29
CA THR A 3 -24.21 -6.02 -13.23
C THR A 3 -23.35 -6.99 -12.42
N GLN A 4 -22.10 -7.17 -12.86
CA GLN A 4 -21.10 -7.86 -12.08
C GLN A 4 -21.01 -7.18 -10.72
N ASN A 5 -21.41 -7.91 -9.67
CA ASN A 5 -21.24 -7.52 -8.29
C ASN A 5 -19.75 -7.32 -8.02
N GLN A 6 -19.29 -6.08 -8.23
CA GLN A 6 -18.02 -5.58 -7.78
C GLN A 6 -18.07 -5.55 -6.26
N VAL A 7 -17.87 -6.69 -5.61
CA VAL A 7 -17.36 -6.71 -4.24
C VAL A 7 -16.10 -5.87 -4.31
N ARG A 8 -16.19 -4.63 -3.82
CA ARG A 8 -15.20 -3.55 -3.85
C ARG A 8 -13.79 -4.14 -3.67
N ARG A 9 -13.16 -4.56 -4.77
CA ARG A 9 -11.98 -5.42 -4.71
C ARG A 9 -10.86 -4.50 -4.28
N LYS A 10 -10.52 -4.52 -2.98
CA LYS A 10 -9.28 -3.89 -2.50
C LYS A 10 -8.18 -4.36 -3.45
N THR A 11 -7.55 -3.41 -4.14
CA THR A 11 -6.51 -3.71 -5.13
C THR A 11 -5.35 -4.44 -4.45
N ALA A 12 -4.55 -5.21 -5.20
CA ALA A 12 -3.35 -5.83 -4.64
C ALA A 12 -2.48 -4.79 -3.90
N LEU A 13 -2.33 -3.60 -4.50
CA LEU A 13 -1.67 -2.44 -3.90
C LEU A 13 -2.27 -2.03 -2.52
N HIS A 14 -3.60 -1.99 -2.39
CA HIS A 14 -4.23 -1.67 -1.10
C HIS A 14 -3.92 -2.73 -0.04
N SER A 15 -3.87 -4.01 -0.40
CA SER A 15 -3.52 -5.08 0.53
C SER A 15 -2.06 -5.00 0.96
N GLU A 16 -1.15 -4.73 0.03
CA GLU A 16 0.29 -4.54 0.30
C GLU A 16 0.54 -3.35 1.24
N VAL A 17 -0.11 -2.21 0.99
CA VAL A 17 0.00 -1.02 1.85
C VAL A 17 -0.47 -1.32 3.27
N GLU A 18 -1.62 -1.96 3.41
CA GLU A 18 -2.16 -2.31 4.74
C GLU A 18 -1.29 -3.35 5.46
N ALA A 19 -0.77 -4.34 4.75
CA ALA A 19 0.13 -5.35 5.31
C ALA A 19 1.45 -4.72 5.78
N LEU A 20 2.05 -3.85 4.96
CA LEU A 20 3.29 -3.15 5.30
C LEU A 20 3.09 -2.22 6.49
N ARG A 21 2.00 -1.44 6.50
CA ARG A 21 1.65 -0.56 7.62
C ARG A 21 1.45 -1.34 8.91
N TRP A 22 0.71 -2.45 8.86
CA TRP A 22 0.52 -3.32 10.03
C TRP A 22 1.85 -3.87 10.53
N ALA A 23 2.73 -4.33 9.63
CA ALA A 23 4.04 -4.84 10.00
C ALA A 23 4.91 -3.76 10.67
N MET A 24 4.90 -2.52 10.16
CA MET A 24 5.59 -1.37 10.75
C MET A 24 5.05 -1.06 12.15
N GLU A 25 3.73 -0.91 12.30
CA GLU A 25 3.07 -0.61 13.57
C GLU A 25 3.31 -1.70 14.62
N ARG A 26 3.37 -2.98 14.19
CA ARG A 26 3.70 -4.10 15.07
C ARG A 26 5.16 -4.10 15.46
N MET A 27 6.07 -3.95 14.51
CA MET A 27 7.50 -3.99 14.78
C MET A 27 7.95 -2.81 15.65
N LEU A 28 7.31 -1.64 15.54
CA LEU A 28 7.56 -0.49 16.43
C LEU A 28 7.21 -0.77 17.90
N GLN A 29 6.30 -1.70 18.18
CA GLN A 29 5.97 -2.11 19.57
C GLN A 29 7.02 -3.02 20.18
N TYR A 30 7.79 -3.74 19.35
CA TYR A 30 8.73 -4.78 19.82
C TYR A 30 10.20 -4.46 19.50
N SER A 31 10.47 -3.44 18.69
CA SER A 31 11.82 -3.12 18.23
C SER A 31 11.94 -1.64 17.85
N THR A 32 13.18 -1.15 17.84
CA THR A 32 13.53 0.15 17.26
C THR A 32 13.81 0.06 15.76
N CYS A 33 13.34 -0.99 15.07
CA CYS A 33 13.55 -1.16 13.64
C CYS A 33 12.91 -0.01 12.86
N GLN A 34 13.72 0.73 12.10
CA GLN A 34 13.29 1.87 11.29
C GLN A 34 13.26 1.56 9.79
N SER A 35 13.83 0.43 9.37
CA SER A 35 13.96 0.06 7.96
C SER A 35 13.02 -1.09 7.61
N PHE A 36 12.13 -0.86 6.64
CA PHE A 36 11.21 -1.86 6.12
C PHE A 36 11.33 -1.90 4.60
N GLY A 37 11.30 -3.10 4.03
CA GLY A 37 11.37 -3.33 2.59
C GLY A 37 10.04 -3.84 2.05
N THR A 38 9.76 -3.52 0.80
CA THR A 38 8.67 -4.08 -0.01
C THR A 38 9.20 -4.34 -1.41
N ASP A 39 8.77 -5.43 -2.04
CA ASP A 39 9.04 -5.75 -3.44
C ASP A 39 7.91 -5.30 -4.39
N CYS A 40 6.85 -4.69 -3.84
CA CYS A 40 5.72 -4.18 -4.59
C CYS A 40 6.15 -2.97 -5.43
N LYS A 41 6.31 -3.17 -6.74
CA LYS A 41 6.73 -2.12 -7.69
C LYS A 41 5.80 -0.91 -7.69
N ASP A 42 4.49 -1.15 -7.57
CA ASP A 42 3.48 -0.08 -7.53
C ASP A 42 3.63 0.77 -6.27
N LEU A 43 3.88 0.13 -5.13
CA LEU A 43 4.14 0.82 -3.85
C LEU A 43 5.43 1.63 -3.91
N ILE A 44 6.49 1.06 -4.49
CA ILE A 44 7.76 1.76 -4.72
C ILE A 44 7.55 2.98 -5.64
N ALA A 45 6.81 2.83 -6.74
CA ALA A 45 6.51 3.92 -7.65
C ALA A 45 5.68 5.02 -6.98
N MET A 46 4.73 4.65 -6.12
CA MET A 46 3.91 5.59 -5.33
C MET A 46 4.75 6.42 -4.35
N ILE A 47 5.79 5.81 -3.75
CA ILE A 47 6.69 6.49 -2.82
C ILE A 47 7.69 7.39 -3.58
N ASN A 48 8.23 6.92 -4.71
CA ASN A 48 9.24 7.65 -5.48
C ASN A 48 8.64 8.81 -6.29
N GLU A 49 7.46 8.64 -6.86
CA GLU A 49 6.81 9.64 -7.72
C GLU A 49 5.35 9.89 -7.30
N PRO A 50 5.09 10.39 -6.07
CA PRO A 50 3.74 10.57 -5.56
C PRO A 50 2.89 11.49 -6.47
N HIS A 51 3.50 12.50 -7.11
CA HIS A 51 2.81 13.40 -8.04
C HIS A 51 2.29 12.72 -9.31
N ALA A 52 2.85 11.57 -9.71
CA ALA A 52 2.38 10.81 -10.86
C ALA A 52 1.08 10.02 -10.55
N TRP A 53 0.68 9.96 -9.27
CA TRP A 53 -0.48 9.20 -8.83
C TRP A 53 -1.70 10.12 -8.66
N PRO A 54 -2.83 9.84 -9.36
CA PRO A 54 -4.01 10.69 -9.33
C PRO A 54 -4.59 10.94 -7.93
N SER A 55 -4.38 10.00 -7.00
CA SER A 55 -4.85 10.11 -5.61
C SER A 55 -4.04 11.08 -4.73
N PHE A 56 -2.82 11.45 -5.17
CA PHE A 56 -1.92 12.37 -4.46
C PHE A 56 -1.69 13.68 -5.23
N ALA A 57 -2.20 13.79 -6.47
CA ALA A 57 -2.23 15.04 -7.20
C ALA A 57 -3.12 16.06 -6.44
N THR A 58 -2.56 17.23 -6.11
CA THR A 58 -3.26 18.35 -5.44
C THR A 58 -4.08 19.15 -6.43
#